data_AF-A0A937RC76-F1
#
_entry.id   AF-A0A937RC76-F1
#
_cell.length_a   1.000
_cell.length_b   1.000
_cell.length_c   1.000
_cell.angle_alpha   90.00
_cell.angle_beta   90.00
_cell.angle_gamma   90.00
#
_symmetry.space_group_name_H-M   'P 1'
#
loop_
_entity.id
_entity.type
_entity.pdbx_description
1 polymer ?
#
loop_
_entity_poly.entity_id
_entity_poly.type
_entity_poly.pdbx_seq_one_letter_code
_entity_poly.pdbx_strand_id
1 'polypeptide(L)'
;WVTLAWWFLVALLKRGKGRAWPLWLGLAVANAAALYTFYYTLFAIVAQGAFLLVAWRERGRRLLLRWLVCQLAVGAAFAPYVPVVLARARQLGELMAGGAAGADDASAAMAALFEPAVGSYALLMSVVPAWARLPVFVAPFLAVIAAVIAVTCVGIRGAPGRRTALEVKLGLAWLVVPVLCVVVFPFKGHSFEAKHLAFCAPALALLMGAGLSLEGRARRWTAGAATMFLVALNVAVVGRYIAPCVQKSDWRQLVAVMAPNVREGDVVLFNPSYIRLPFTYYYKTALAAGRGARLTPVDAPLPRQPFHLDSRLLGHRVWHVEASSAVAIPHPKVARALQAYERLVGWGSYGLVGRLWLSLHDLSRPASGTAQPAPQ
;
A
#
# COMPACT_ATOMS: atom_id res chain seq x y z
N TRP A 1 -4.50 -10.17 -13.50
CA TRP A 1 -3.31 -10.32 -14.37
C TRP A 1 -2.28 -11.31 -13.83
N VAL A 2 -1.73 -11.13 -12.62
CA VAL A 2 -0.71 -12.05 -12.05
C VAL A 2 -1.15 -13.52 -12.06
N THR A 3 -2.37 -13.84 -11.59
CA THR A 3 -2.91 -15.20 -11.62
C THR A 3 -2.95 -15.79 -13.03
N LEU A 4 -3.35 -14.99 -14.02
CA LEU A 4 -3.43 -15.40 -15.42
C LEU A 4 -2.02 -15.65 -16.00
N ALA A 5 -1.03 -14.82 -15.64
CA ALA A 5 0.36 -15.05 -16.02
C ALA A 5 0.90 -16.37 -15.44
N TRP A 6 0.65 -16.65 -14.17
CA TRP A 6 1.00 -17.95 -13.57
C TRP A 6 0.28 -19.12 -14.24
N TRP A 7 -0.98 -18.95 -14.61
CA TRP A 7 -1.72 -19.96 -15.37
C TRP A 7 -1.06 -20.25 -16.72
N PHE A 8 -0.69 -19.23 -17.50
CA PHE A 8 0.03 -19.42 -18.76
C PHE A 8 1.37 -20.12 -18.57
N LEU A 9 2.11 -19.77 -17.50
CA LEU A 9 3.36 -20.44 -17.15
C LEU A 9 3.14 -21.93 -16.82
N VAL A 10 2.11 -22.26 -16.03
CA VAL A 10 1.73 -23.65 -15.73
C VAL A 10 1.34 -24.39 -17.01
N ALA A 11 0.56 -23.77 -17.89
CA ALA A 11 0.16 -24.35 -19.17
C ALA A 11 1.38 -24.63 -20.06
N LEU A 12 2.36 -23.73 -20.10
CA LEU A 12 3.65 -23.93 -20.79
C LEU A 12 4.46 -25.08 -20.21
N LEU A 13 4.48 -25.25 -18.88
CA LEU A 13 5.18 -26.33 -18.19
C LEU A 13 4.55 -27.71 -18.42
N LYS A 14 3.22 -27.75 -18.57
CA LYS A 14 2.46 -28.98 -18.83
C LYS A 14 2.50 -29.38 -20.31
N ARG A 15 2.72 -28.43 -21.22
CA ARG A 15 2.73 -28.68 -22.66
C ARG A 15 4.05 -29.34 -23.11
N GLY A 16 3.94 -30.38 -23.93
CA GLY A 16 5.08 -31.07 -24.54
C GLY A 16 5.70 -30.32 -25.72
N LYS A 17 6.46 -31.04 -26.58
CA LYS A 17 7.03 -30.49 -27.81
C LYS A 17 5.91 -30.12 -28.78
N GLY A 18 5.66 -28.82 -28.99
CA GLY A 18 4.62 -28.33 -29.89
C GLY A 18 4.58 -26.81 -30.02
N ARG A 19 3.65 -26.32 -30.86
CA ARG A 19 3.47 -24.89 -31.16
C ARG A 19 2.83 -24.18 -29.95
N ALA A 20 3.68 -23.57 -29.11
CA ALA A 20 3.27 -22.93 -27.84
C ALA A 20 3.21 -21.40 -27.90
N TRP A 21 3.36 -20.79 -29.09
CA TRP A 21 3.41 -19.33 -29.23
C TRP A 21 2.20 -18.58 -28.63
N PRO A 22 0.94 -19.08 -28.67
CA PRO A 22 -0.18 -18.35 -28.08
C PRO A 22 -0.06 -18.24 -26.55
N LEU A 23 0.51 -19.27 -25.90
CA LEU A 23 0.72 -19.26 -24.45
C LEU A 23 1.85 -18.30 -24.05
N TRP A 24 2.89 -18.19 -24.87
CA TRP A 24 3.96 -17.20 -24.67
C TRP A 24 3.44 -15.78 -24.83
N LEU A 25 2.64 -15.52 -25.87
CA LEU A 25 2.00 -14.22 -26.08
C LEU A 25 1.06 -13.89 -24.91
N GLY A 26 0.23 -14.84 -24.48
CA GLY A 26 -0.65 -14.68 -23.32
C GLY A 26 0.12 -14.37 -22.04
N LEU A 27 1.25 -15.06 -21.79
CA LEU A 27 2.13 -14.78 -20.67
C LEU A 27 2.70 -13.35 -20.73
N ALA A 28 3.19 -12.93 -21.91
CA ALA A 28 3.74 -11.59 -22.11
C ALA A 28 2.69 -10.51 -21.85
N VAL A 29 1.50 -10.65 -22.46
CA VAL A 29 0.39 -9.70 -22.31
C VAL A 29 -0.07 -9.65 -20.85
N ALA A 30 -0.22 -10.80 -20.18
CA ALA A 30 -0.63 -10.84 -18.78
C ALA A 30 0.40 -10.21 -17.83
N ASN A 31 1.70 -10.43 -18.05
CA ASN A 31 2.76 -9.79 -17.26
C ASN A 31 2.81 -8.28 -17.52
N ALA A 32 2.72 -7.83 -18.77
CA ALA A 32 2.69 -6.41 -19.11
C ALA A 32 1.47 -5.71 -18.49
N ALA A 33 0.27 -6.30 -18.65
CA ALA A 33 -0.95 -5.78 -18.03
C ALA A 33 -0.87 -5.74 -16.50
N ALA A 34 -0.21 -6.73 -15.88
CA ALA A 34 0.06 -6.71 -14.44
C ALA A 34 0.92 -5.50 -14.05
N LEU A 35 2.02 -5.23 -14.77
CA LEU A 35 2.90 -4.09 -14.50
C LEU A 35 2.20 -2.75 -14.69
N TYR A 36 1.42 -2.60 -15.75
CA TYR A 36 0.61 -1.40 -16.00
C TYR A 36 -0.46 -1.16 -14.93
N THR A 37 -1.00 -2.24 -14.34
CA THR A 37 -1.97 -2.13 -13.24
C THR A 37 -1.26 -1.80 -11.93
N PHE A 38 -0.12 -2.44 -11.66
CA PHE A 38 0.56 -2.35 -10.39
C PHE A 38 2.04 -2.77 -10.50
N TYR A 39 2.97 -1.83 -10.33
CA TYR A 39 4.40 -2.05 -10.58
C TYR A 39 5.08 -3.07 -9.65
N TYR A 40 4.57 -3.28 -8.43
CA TYR A 40 5.03 -4.34 -7.52
C TYR A 40 4.80 -5.76 -8.08
N THR A 41 3.96 -5.92 -9.10
CA THR A 41 3.83 -7.21 -9.81
C THR A 41 5.10 -7.61 -10.55
N LEU A 42 6.09 -6.72 -10.68
CA LEU A 42 7.45 -7.07 -11.07
C LEU A 42 8.01 -8.21 -10.20
N PHE A 43 7.69 -8.24 -8.90
CA PHE A 43 8.16 -9.33 -8.03
C PHE A 43 7.52 -10.68 -8.37
N ALA A 44 6.31 -10.68 -8.93
CA ALA A 44 5.72 -11.91 -9.45
C ALA A 44 6.48 -12.39 -10.70
N ILE A 45 7.00 -11.48 -11.54
CA ILE A 45 7.87 -11.84 -12.67
C ILE A 45 9.21 -12.38 -12.17
N VAL A 46 9.82 -11.76 -11.16
CA VAL A 46 11.03 -12.26 -10.50
C VAL A 46 10.78 -13.66 -9.92
N ALA A 47 9.63 -13.88 -9.29
CA ALA A 47 9.21 -15.19 -8.78
C ALA A 47 9.09 -16.26 -9.88
N GLN A 48 8.54 -15.91 -11.06
CA GLN A 48 8.53 -16.81 -12.23
C GLN A 48 9.94 -17.19 -12.67
N GLY A 49 10.85 -16.20 -12.73
CA GLY A 49 12.25 -16.41 -13.08
C GLY A 49 12.98 -17.31 -12.08
N ALA A 50 12.85 -17.03 -10.78
CA ALA A 50 13.41 -17.83 -9.70
C ALA A 50 12.93 -19.28 -9.75
N PHE A 51 11.62 -19.49 -9.97
CA PHE A 51 11.06 -20.84 -10.17
C PHE A 51 11.69 -21.55 -11.37
N LEU A 52 11.78 -20.88 -12.52
CA LEU A 52 12.35 -21.46 -13.74
C LEU A 52 13.84 -21.76 -13.60
N LEU A 53 14.60 -20.94 -12.85
CA LEU A 53 16.01 -21.21 -12.53
C LEU A 53 16.18 -22.47 -11.69
N VAL A 54 15.28 -22.74 -10.73
CA VAL A 54 15.32 -24.00 -9.98
C VAL A 54 14.89 -25.18 -10.87
N ALA A 55 13.88 -24.98 -11.71
CA ALA A 55 13.32 -26.02 -12.57
C ALA A 55 14.12 -26.28 -13.86
N TRP A 56 15.14 -25.48 -14.19
CA TRP A 56 15.83 -25.50 -15.49
C TRP A 56 16.52 -26.83 -15.81
N ARG A 57 17.07 -27.52 -14.79
CA ARG A 57 17.72 -28.83 -14.94
C ARG A 57 16.70 -29.89 -15.35
N GLU A 58 15.48 -29.78 -14.82
CA GLU A 58 14.40 -30.74 -15.10
C GLU A 58 13.63 -30.43 -16.39
N ARG A 59 13.53 -29.15 -16.77
CA ARG A 59 12.68 -28.67 -17.88
C ARG A 59 13.46 -28.21 -19.12
N GLY A 60 14.77 -28.09 -19.00
CA GLY A 60 15.68 -27.71 -20.06
C GLY A 60 15.85 -26.21 -20.25
N ARG A 61 17.09 -25.80 -20.59
CA ARG A 61 17.50 -24.41 -20.82
C ARG A 61 16.66 -23.65 -21.85
N ARG A 62 16.07 -24.33 -22.83
CA ARG A 62 15.24 -23.72 -23.88
C ARG A 62 14.00 -23.03 -23.32
N LEU A 63 13.41 -23.56 -22.25
CA LEU A 63 12.24 -22.95 -21.61
C LEU A 63 12.63 -21.62 -20.95
N LEU A 64 13.73 -21.59 -20.20
CA LEU A 64 14.26 -20.39 -19.57
C LEU A 64 14.62 -19.32 -20.60
N LEU A 65 15.32 -19.68 -21.68
CA LEU A 65 15.67 -18.75 -22.76
C LEU A 65 14.42 -18.13 -23.42
N ARG A 66 13.40 -18.94 -23.72
CA ARG A 66 12.14 -18.43 -24.29
C ARG A 66 11.41 -17.52 -23.31
N TRP A 67 11.47 -17.83 -22.01
CA TRP A 67 10.91 -16.96 -20.98
C TRP A 67 11.66 -15.63 -20.88
N LEU A 68 12.99 -15.63 -20.99
CA LEU A 68 13.78 -14.39 -21.04
C LEU A 68 13.40 -13.53 -22.25
N VAL A 69 13.27 -14.13 -23.44
CA VAL A 69 12.79 -13.43 -24.65
C VAL A 69 11.38 -12.86 -24.43
N CYS A 70 10.50 -13.62 -23.77
CA CYS A 70 9.17 -13.15 -23.38
C CYS A 70 9.25 -11.93 -22.43
N GLN A 71 10.16 -11.94 -21.44
CA GLN A 71 10.34 -10.79 -20.55
C GLN A 71 10.95 -9.57 -21.25
N LEU A 72 11.77 -9.75 -22.30
CA LEU A 72 12.20 -8.64 -23.15
C LEU A 72 11.00 -7.98 -23.86
N ALA A 73 10.04 -8.77 -24.34
CA ALA A 73 8.81 -8.23 -24.92
C ALA A 73 7.95 -7.49 -23.87
N VAL A 74 7.85 -8.03 -22.65
CA VAL A 74 7.18 -7.34 -21.51
C VAL A 74 7.88 -6.02 -21.20
N GLY A 75 9.20 -6.03 -21.13
CA GLY A 75 10.03 -4.84 -20.87
C GLY A 75 9.86 -3.79 -21.96
N ALA A 76 9.90 -4.19 -23.23
CA ALA A 76 9.66 -3.30 -24.36
C ALA A 76 8.25 -2.70 -24.33
N ALA A 77 7.23 -3.50 -24.01
CA ALA A 77 5.85 -3.03 -23.88
C ALA A 77 5.65 -2.08 -22.70
N PHE A 78 6.41 -2.24 -21.61
CA PHE A 78 6.35 -1.38 -20.42
C PHE A 78 7.28 -0.16 -20.49
N ALA A 79 8.26 -0.16 -21.39
CA ALA A 79 9.27 0.89 -21.53
C ALA A 79 8.69 2.32 -21.62
N PRO A 80 7.59 2.59 -22.36
CA PRO A 80 6.99 3.92 -22.41
C PRO A 80 6.53 4.47 -21.05
N TYR A 81 6.25 3.59 -20.07
CA TYR A 81 5.80 3.97 -18.74
C TYR A 81 6.94 4.16 -17.72
N VAL A 82 8.15 3.70 -18.04
CA VAL A 82 9.33 3.80 -17.16
C VAL A 82 9.63 5.25 -16.73
N PRO A 83 9.61 6.26 -17.62
CA PRO A 83 9.82 7.65 -17.21
C PRO A 83 8.82 8.14 -16.16
N VAL A 84 7.55 7.70 -16.24
CA VAL A 84 6.51 8.04 -15.27
C VAL A 84 6.82 7.43 -13.91
N VAL A 85 7.22 6.15 -13.87
CA VAL A 85 7.62 5.48 -12.63
C VAL A 85 8.83 6.17 -12.00
N LEU A 86 9.84 6.54 -12.79
CA LEU A 86 11.02 7.25 -12.30
C LEU A 86 10.68 8.66 -11.78
N ALA A 87 9.81 9.41 -12.47
CA ALA A 87 9.35 10.72 -12.00
C ALA A 87 8.60 10.59 -10.67
N ARG A 88 7.73 9.58 -10.51
CA ARG A 88 7.02 9.30 -9.26
C ARG A 88 7.96 8.85 -8.15
N ALA A 89 8.94 8.01 -8.45
CA ALA A 89 9.94 7.57 -7.49
C ALA A 89 10.78 8.75 -6.98
N ARG A 90 11.16 9.70 -7.85
CA ARG A 90 11.85 10.94 -7.46
C ARG A 90 10.98 11.82 -6.57
N GLN A 91 9.72 12.05 -6.98
CA GLN A 91 8.76 12.82 -6.19
C GLN A 91 8.55 12.21 -4.79
N LEU A 92 8.49 10.88 -4.70
CA LEU A 92 8.40 10.18 -3.43
C LEU A 92 9.70 10.27 -2.63
N GLY A 93 10.86 10.18 -3.26
CA GLY A 93 12.15 10.37 -2.61
C GLY A 93 12.30 11.77 -2.00
N GLU A 94 11.78 12.81 -2.66
CA GLU A 94 11.74 14.17 -2.15
C GLU A 94 10.81 14.30 -0.93
N LEU A 95 9.64 13.66 -0.95
CA LEU A 95 8.75 13.56 0.21
C LEU A 95 9.46 12.92 1.41
N MET A 96 10.17 11.81 1.17
CA MET A 96 10.84 11.03 2.22
C MET A 96 12.01 11.76 2.86
N ALA A 97 12.86 12.40 2.07
CA ALA A 97 14.08 12.99 2.59
C ALA A 97 13.83 14.33 3.34
N GLY A 98 12.58 14.83 3.36
CA GLY A 98 12.16 16.01 4.14
C GLY A 98 11.62 15.70 5.54
N GLY A 99 11.31 14.44 5.86
CA GLY A 99 10.97 14.01 7.22
C GLY A 99 12.24 13.72 8.01
N ALA A 100 12.26 14.05 9.30
CA ALA A 100 13.40 13.87 10.23
C ALA A 100 13.87 12.41 10.45
N ALA A 101 13.52 11.48 9.55
CA ALA A 101 14.09 10.15 9.48
C ALA A 101 15.44 10.24 8.74
N GLY A 102 16.45 10.70 9.48
CA GLY A 102 17.84 10.53 9.08
C GLY A 102 18.14 9.06 8.76
N ALA A 103 19.13 8.83 7.92
CA ALA A 103 19.54 7.51 7.43
C ALA A 103 20.03 6.55 8.53
N ASP A 104 20.02 6.96 9.81
CA ASP A 104 20.66 6.28 10.92
C ASP A 104 19.73 5.32 11.69
N ASP A 105 18.41 5.39 11.48
CA ASP A 105 17.47 4.50 12.18
C ASP A 105 17.05 3.32 11.30
N ALA A 106 17.94 2.33 11.20
CA ALA A 106 17.56 0.97 10.80
C ALA A 106 16.40 0.42 11.67
N SER A 107 16.28 0.94 12.90
CA SER A 107 15.17 0.71 13.83
C SER A 107 13.84 1.29 13.30
N ALA A 108 13.84 2.49 12.71
CA ALA A 108 12.68 3.12 12.10
C ALA A 108 12.32 2.47 10.75
N ALA A 109 13.32 2.00 9.98
CA ALA A 109 13.06 1.21 8.78
C ALA A 109 12.44 -0.16 9.11
N MET A 110 12.91 -0.82 10.18
CA MET A 110 12.29 -2.04 10.73
C MET A 110 10.89 -1.74 11.25
N ALA A 111 10.70 -0.69 12.06
CA ALA A 111 9.40 -0.26 12.54
C ALA A 111 8.44 0.02 11.37
N ALA A 112 8.91 0.69 10.30
CA ALA A 112 8.17 1.00 9.08
C ALA A 112 7.90 -0.21 8.18
N LEU A 113 8.65 -1.32 8.30
CA LEU A 113 8.31 -2.60 7.66
C LEU A 113 7.16 -3.32 8.38
N PHE A 114 7.04 -3.10 9.69
CA PHE A 114 5.92 -3.60 10.50
C PHE A 114 4.77 -2.59 10.61
N GLU A 115 5.00 -1.34 10.24
CA GLU A 115 4.02 -0.25 10.29
C GLU A 115 2.83 -0.43 9.31
N PRO A 116 2.90 -1.15 8.19
CA PRO A 116 1.72 -1.37 7.36
C PRO A 116 0.79 -2.46 7.88
N ALA A 117 1.20 -3.17 8.94
CA ALA A 117 0.26 -3.87 9.82
C ALA A 117 -0.51 -2.89 10.75
N VAL A 118 -0.34 -1.56 10.61
CA VAL A 118 -0.77 -0.55 11.61
C VAL A 118 -2.20 -0.14 11.66
N GLY A 119 -2.98 -0.40 10.61
CA GLY A 119 -4.44 -0.36 10.76
C GLY A 119 -4.92 -1.28 11.89
N SER A 120 -4.24 -2.43 12.09
CA SER A 120 -4.45 -3.34 13.23
C SER A 120 -3.56 -3.02 14.45
N TYR A 121 -2.38 -2.45 14.26
CA TYR A 121 -1.41 -2.10 15.31
C TYR A 121 -1.88 -0.91 16.17
N ALA A 122 -2.42 0.18 15.62
CA ALA A 122 -2.82 1.33 16.44
C ALA A 122 -3.93 0.96 17.45
N LEU A 123 -4.85 0.07 17.04
CA LEU A 123 -5.93 -0.44 17.89
C LEU A 123 -5.46 -1.55 18.86
N LEU A 124 -4.43 -2.33 18.50
CA LEU A 124 -3.82 -3.30 19.42
C LEU A 124 -2.84 -2.63 20.41
N MET A 125 -2.13 -1.58 20.02
CA MET A 125 -1.10 -0.91 20.83
C MET A 125 -1.67 -0.15 22.02
N SER A 126 -2.93 0.28 21.93
CA SER A 126 -3.65 0.86 23.05
C SER A 126 -4.06 -0.18 24.10
N VAL A 127 -4.07 -1.48 23.76
CA VAL A 127 -4.58 -2.55 24.64
C VAL A 127 -3.49 -3.56 25.02
N VAL A 128 -2.45 -3.73 24.20
CA VAL A 128 -1.38 -4.71 24.39
C VAL A 128 -0.13 -4.03 24.99
N PRO A 129 0.31 -4.44 26.19
CA PRO A 129 1.52 -3.92 26.84
C PRO A 129 2.75 -4.01 25.93
N ALA A 130 3.68 -3.06 26.07
CA ALA A 130 4.87 -2.95 25.21
C ALA A 130 5.61 -4.28 24.98
N TRP A 131 5.81 -5.04 26.04
CA TRP A 131 6.51 -6.33 26.06
C TRP A 131 5.79 -7.46 25.31
N ALA A 132 4.46 -7.39 25.18
CA ALA A 132 3.65 -8.43 24.54
C ALA A 132 3.42 -8.17 23.04
N ARG A 133 3.77 -6.98 22.54
CA ARG A 133 3.52 -6.57 21.16
C ARG A 133 4.26 -7.46 20.16
N LEU A 134 5.57 -7.59 20.32
CA LEU A 134 6.40 -8.38 19.42
C LEU A 134 5.90 -9.84 19.32
N PRO A 135 5.70 -10.60 20.41
CA PRO A 135 5.20 -11.97 20.30
C PRO A 135 3.77 -12.05 19.74
N VAL A 136 2.87 -11.12 20.08
CA VAL A 136 1.48 -11.13 19.55
C VAL A 136 1.43 -10.91 18.03
N PHE A 137 2.40 -10.21 17.43
CA PHE A 137 2.44 -9.98 15.98
C PHE A 137 3.37 -10.92 15.23
N VAL A 138 4.53 -11.21 15.80
CA VAL A 138 5.54 -12.09 15.21
C VAL A 138 5.08 -13.54 15.32
N ALA A 139 4.45 -13.97 16.42
CA ALA A 139 4.06 -15.37 16.57
C ALA A 139 2.98 -15.81 15.56
N PRO A 140 1.90 -15.06 15.25
CA PRO A 140 0.97 -15.44 14.20
C PRO A 140 1.64 -15.42 12.82
N PHE A 141 2.49 -14.44 12.53
CA PHE A 141 3.19 -14.38 11.25
C PHE A 141 4.17 -15.54 11.07
N LEU A 142 4.97 -15.83 12.09
CA LEU A 142 5.84 -17.00 12.15
C LEU A 142 5.04 -18.30 12.15
N ALA A 143 3.87 -18.36 12.79
CA ALA A 143 3.00 -19.52 12.76
C ALA A 143 2.41 -19.74 11.37
N VAL A 144 2.07 -18.67 10.63
CA VAL A 144 1.62 -18.76 9.23
C VAL A 144 2.77 -19.20 8.34
N ILE A 145 3.97 -18.63 8.50
CA ILE A 145 5.17 -19.06 7.77
C ILE A 145 5.48 -20.53 8.10
N ALA A 146 5.49 -20.91 9.37
CA ALA A 146 5.75 -22.26 9.83
C ALA A 146 4.67 -23.23 9.34
N ALA A 147 3.39 -22.84 9.31
CA ALA A 147 2.31 -23.64 8.77
C ALA A 147 2.47 -23.81 7.25
N VAL A 148 2.79 -22.74 6.52
CA VAL A 148 3.09 -22.80 5.08
C VAL A 148 4.29 -23.71 4.83
N ILE A 149 5.38 -23.55 5.58
CA ILE A 149 6.58 -24.40 5.48
C ILE A 149 6.25 -25.84 5.84
N ALA A 150 5.49 -26.10 6.91
CA ALA A 150 5.13 -27.45 7.34
C ALA A 150 4.27 -28.15 6.29
N VAL A 151 3.20 -27.50 5.82
CA VAL A 151 2.33 -28.00 4.73
C VAL A 151 3.16 -28.28 3.48
N THR A 152 4.10 -27.40 3.16
CA THR A 152 4.99 -27.52 2.01
C THR A 152 5.98 -28.68 2.15
N CYS A 153 6.72 -28.76 3.25
CA CYS A 153 7.73 -29.80 3.50
C CYS A 153 7.08 -31.19 3.56
N VAL A 154 5.90 -31.27 4.18
CA VAL A 154 5.08 -32.48 4.23
C VAL A 154 4.55 -32.83 2.85
N GLY A 155 4.08 -31.85 2.08
CA GLY A 155 3.60 -32.07 0.71
C GLY A 155 4.69 -32.49 -0.26
N ILE A 156 5.90 -31.93 -0.17
CA ILE A 156 7.05 -32.30 -1.01
C ILE A 156 7.52 -33.72 -0.70
N ARG A 157 7.59 -34.10 0.59
CA ARG A 157 8.03 -35.46 1.00
C ARG A 157 6.94 -36.53 0.79
N GLY A 158 5.67 -36.11 0.77
CA GLY A 158 4.52 -36.99 0.69
C GLY A 158 3.90 -37.13 -0.69
N ALA A 159 4.26 -36.28 -1.65
CA ALA A 159 3.65 -36.27 -2.97
C ALA A 159 4.00 -37.56 -3.75
N PRO A 160 3.01 -38.41 -4.08
CA PRO A 160 3.23 -39.66 -4.82
C PRO A 160 3.54 -39.44 -6.31
N GLY A 161 3.98 -38.24 -6.70
CA GLY A 161 4.27 -37.92 -8.10
C GLY A 161 5.02 -36.62 -8.31
N ARG A 162 5.87 -36.62 -9.35
CA ARG A 162 6.68 -35.47 -9.79
C ARG A 162 5.83 -34.23 -10.15
N ARG A 163 4.54 -34.39 -10.44
CA ARG A 163 3.60 -33.31 -10.77
C ARG A 163 3.24 -32.46 -9.55
N THR A 164 2.82 -33.07 -8.45
CA THR A 164 2.41 -32.37 -7.23
C THR A 164 3.57 -31.58 -6.63
N ALA A 165 4.79 -32.15 -6.64
CA ALA A 165 5.99 -31.45 -6.18
C ALA A 165 6.29 -30.17 -6.99
N LEU A 166 6.01 -30.16 -8.30
CA LEU A 166 6.19 -28.97 -9.14
C LEU A 166 5.18 -27.88 -8.80
N GLU A 167 3.91 -28.25 -8.62
CA GLU A 167 2.82 -27.32 -8.31
C GLU A 167 3.05 -26.66 -6.94
N VAL A 168 3.53 -27.42 -5.96
CA VAL A 168 3.93 -26.89 -4.64
C VAL A 168 5.14 -25.94 -4.78
N LYS A 169 6.20 -26.33 -5.49
CA LYS A 169 7.37 -25.45 -5.75
C LYS A 169 6.95 -24.14 -6.42
N LEU A 170 5.97 -24.20 -7.33
CA LEU A 170 5.44 -23.03 -8.02
C LEU A 170 4.65 -22.12 -7.08
N GLY A 171 3.74 -22.69 -6.30
CA GLY A 171 2.98 -21.93 -5.29
C GLY A 171 3.89 -21.26 -4.26
N LEU A 172 4.94 -21.96 -3.82
CA LEU A 172 5.97 -21.40 -2.96
C LEU A 172 6.72 -20.24 -3.59
N ALA A 173 7.20 -20.40 -4.84
CA ALA A 173 7.92 -19.33 -5.51
C ALA A 173 7.03 -18.08 -5.65
N TRP A 174 5.75 -18.28 -6.03
CA TRP A 174 4.78 -17.20 -6.12
C TRP A 174 4.50 -16.53 -4.78
N LEU A 175 4.46 -17.27 -3.67
CA LEU A 175 4.20 -16.69 -2.35
C LEU A 175 5.45 -16.04 -1.74
N VAL A 176 6.55 -16.79 -1.67
CA VAL A 176 7.75 -16.45 -0.88
C VAL A 176 8.62 -15.43 -1.59
N VAL A 177 8.86 -15.56 -2.90
CA VAL A 177 9.79 -14.67 -3.59
C VAL A 177 9.32 -13.21 -3.56
N PRO A 178 8.04 -12.87 -3.79
CA PRO A 178 7.60 -11.49 -3.68
C PRO A 178 7.70 -10.90 -2.26
N VAL A 179 7.46 -11.72 -1.24
CA VAL A 179 7.65 -11.33 0.16
C VAL A 179 9.13 -11.03 0.42
N LEU A 180 10.02 -11.91 -0.01
CA LEU A 180 11.47 -11.69 0.12
C LEU A 180 11.94 -10.47 -0.67
N CYS A 181 11.42 -10.25 -1.88
CA CYS A 181 11.73 -9.03 -2.64
C CYS A 181 11.32 -7.78 -1.85
N VAL A 182 10.13 -7.75 -1.24
CA VAL A 182 9.73 -6.60 -0.41
C VAL A 182 10.67 -6.40 0.77
N VAL A 183 11.10 -7.47 1.45
CA VAL A 183 11.99 -7.39 2.61
C VAL A 183 13.41 -6.96 2.21
N VAL A 184 13.92 -7.49 1.10
CA VAL A 184 15.30 -7.25 0.64
C VAL A 184 15.45 -5.92 -0.09
N PHE A 185 14.45 -5.50 -0.86
CA PHE A 185 14.48 -4.20 -1.51
C PHE A 185 14.00 -3.15 -0.53
N PRO A 186 14.90 -2.26 -0.02
CA PRO A 186 14.54 -1.25 0.95
C PRO A 186 13.74 -0.14 0.26
N PHE A 187 12.47 -0.42 -0.04
CA PHE A 187 11.52 0.61 -0.39
C PHE A 187 11.35 1.47 0.84
N LYS A 188 12.07 2.59 0.89
CA LYS A 188 12.11 3.50 2.05
C LYS A 188 10.71 3.74 2.58
N GLY A 189 10.43 3.18 3.76
CA GLY A 189 9.43 3.51 4.78
C GLY A 189 7.95 3.63 4.42
N HIS A 190 7.57 4.19 3.27
CA HIS A 190 6.18 4.62 3.03
C HIS A 190 5.57 4.01 1.76
N SER A 191 6.33 3.20 1.02
CA SER A 191 5.86 2.58 -0.22
C SER A 191 5.31 1.17 -0.03
N PHE A 192 5.63 0.50 1.08
CA PHE A 192 5.13 -0.84 1.31
C PHE A 192 3.88 -0.81 2.17
N GLU A 193 2.82 -1.49 1.71
CA GLU A 193 1.61 -1.74 2.45
C GLU A 193 1.23 -3.20 2.27
N ALA A 194 0.56 -3.80 3.25
CA ALA A 194 0.13 -5.20 3.15
C ALA A 194 -0.67 -5.49 1.86
N LYS A 195 -1.43 -4.50 1.37
CA LYS A 195 -2.17 -4.57 0.10
C LYS A 195 -1.26 -4.80 -1.12
N HIS A 196 0.02 -4.44 -1.04
CA HIS A 196 0.99 -4.63 -2.13
C HIS A 196 1.36 -6.11 -2.35
N LEU A 197 1.02 -7.01 -1.41
CA LEU A 197 1.14 -8.46 -1.59
C LEU A 197 -0.20 -9.15 -1.90
N ALA A 198 -1.27 -8.39 -2.19
CA ALA A 198 -2.58 -8.99 -2.48
C ALA A 198 -2.54 -9.99 -3.66
N PHE A 199 -1.62 -9.80 -4.61
CA PHE A 199 -1.43 -10.74 -5.72
C PHE A 199 -0.82 -12.09 -5.33
N CYS A 200 -0.37 -12.26 -4.08
CA CYS A 200 0.09 -13.54 -3.52
C CYS A 200 -1.05 -14.35 -2.89
N ALA A 201 -2.21 -13.75 -2.64
CA ALA A 201 -3.34 -14.44 -2.02
C ALA A 201 -3.79 -15.71 -2.78
N PRO A 202 -3.84 -15.74 -4.12
CA PRO A 202 -4.16 -16.97 -4.85
C PRO A 202 -3.14 -18.08 -4.63
N ALA A 203 -1.85 -17.76 -4.50
CA ALA A 203 -0.81 -18.76 -4.21
C ALA A 203 -1.01 -19.40 -2.84
N LEU A 204 -1.33 -18.58 -1.83
CA LEU A 204 -1.65 -19.06 -0.48
C LEU A 204 -2.86 -19.99 -0.50
N ALA A 205 -3.93 -19.62 -1.22
CA ALA A 205 -5.13 -20.46 -1.36
C ALA A 205 -4.82 -21.80 -2.04
N LEU A 206 -4.02 -21.79 -3.12
CA LEU A 206 -3.60 -23.02 -3.80
C LEU A 206 -2.75 -23.92 -2.92
N LEU A 207 -1.82 -23.36 -2.13
CA LEU A 207 -1.00 -24.12 -1.19
C LEU A 207 -1.83 -24.74 -0.06
N MET A 208 -2.83 -24.03 0.47
CA MET A 208 -3.77 -24.57 1.44
C MET A 208 -4.58 -25.73 0.84
N GLY A 209 -5.13 -25.55 -0.36
CA GLY A 209 -5.84 -26.62 -1.08
C GLY A 209 -4.96 -27.84 -1.35
N ALA A 210 -3.71 -27.63 -1.78
CA ALA A 210 -2.74 -28.69 -1.96
C ALA A 210 -2.46 -29.45 -0.66
N GLY A 211 -2.31 -28.73 0.46
CA GLY A 211 -2.16 -29.33 1.80
C GLY A 211 -3.34 -30.19 2.22
N LEU A 212 -4.57 -29.73 1.95
CA LEU A 212 -5.80 -30.46 2.26
C LEU A 212 -5.99 -31.71 1.38
N SER A 213 -5.39 -31.73 0.19
CA SER A 213 -5.42 -32.85 -0.75
C SER A 213 -4.39 -33.95 -0.45
N LEU A 214 -3.53 -33.76 0.56
CA LEU A 214 -2.50 -34.73 0.91
C LEU A 214 -3.09 -36.03 1.47
N GLU A 215 -2.48 -37.14 1.09
CA GLU A 215 -2.77 -38.44 1.68
C GLU A 215 -2.25 -38.52 3.12
N GLY A 216 -3.02 -39.20 3.99
CA GLY A 216 -2.70 -39.38 5.41
C GLY A 216 -3.52 -38.47 6.32
N ARG A 217 -4.26 -39.09 7.23
CA ARG A 217 -5.19 -38.43 8.16
C ARG A 217 -4.52 -37.27 8.91
N ALA A 218 -3.38 -37.52 9.57
CA ALA A 218 -2.67 -36.51 10.35
C ALA A 218 -2.33 -35.25 9.53
N ARG A 219 -1.81 -35.42 8.31
CA ARG A 219 -1.42 -34.32 7.42
C ARG A 219 -2.61 -33.47 7.00
N ARG A 220 -3.72 -34.11 6.63
CA ARG A 220 -4.97 -33.44 6.27
C ARG A 220 -5.56 -32.68 7.45
N TRP A 221 -5.53 -33.24 8.67
CA TRP A 221 -5.96 -32.52 9.87
C TRP A 221 -5.07 -31.32 10.18
N THR A 222 -3.75 -31.43 10.06
CA THR A 222 -2.83 -30.30 10.23
C THR A 222 -3.10 -29.19 9.21
N ALA A 223 -3.25 -29.54 7.93
CA ALA A 223 -3.60 -28.57 6.88
C ALA A 223 -4.98 -27.94 7.10
N GLY A 224 -5.96 -28.75 7.56
CA GLY A 224 -7.29 -28.32 7.95
C GLY A 224 -7.27 -27.30 9.09
N ALA A 225 -6.56 -27.63 10.17
CA ALA A 225 -6.39 -26.75 11.32
C ALA A 225 -5.70 -25.43 10.93
N ALA A 226 -4.62 -25.50 10.15
CA ALA A 226 -3.93 -24.31 9.65
C ALA A 226 -4.83 -23.41 8.78
N THR A 227 -5.60 -24.03 7.89
CA THR A 227 -6.57 -23.32 7.02
C THR A 227 -7.66 -22.67 7.87
N MET A 228 -8.26 -23.40 8.81
CA MET A 228 -9.29 -22.87 9.70
C MET A 228 -8.76 -21.74 10.58
N PHE A 229 -7.53 -21.86 11.09
CA PHE A 229 -6.87 -20.80 11.84
C PHE A 229 -6.69 -19.53 10.99
N LEU A 230 -6.23 -19.65 9.75
CA LEU A 230 -6.11 -18.53 8.82
C LEU A 230 -7.45 -17.89 8.49
N VAL A 231 -8.50 -18.69 8.30
CA VAL A 231 -9.87 -18.19 8.07
C VAL A 231 -10.37 -17.43 9.30
N ALA A 232 -10.22 -18.01 10.49
CA ALA A 232 -10.61 -17.36 11.75
C ALA A 232 -9.88 -16.02 11.96
N LEU A 233 -8.57 -15.99 11.66
CA LEU A 233 -7.77 -14.77 11.72
C LEU A 233 -8.28 -13.72 10.72
N ASN A 234 -8.58 -14.12 9.49
CA ASN A 234 -9.15 -13.20 8.48
C ASN A 234 -10.52 -12.67 8.91
N VAL A 235 -11.41 -13.53 9.42
CA VAL A 235 -12.73 -13.11 9.95
C VAL A 235 -12.56 -12.12 11.09
N ALA A 236 -11.65 -12.37 12.03
CA ALA A 236 -11.39 -11.47 13.14
C ALA A 236 -10.85 -10.09 12.67
N VAL A 237 -9.92 -10.09 11.71
CA VAL A 237 -9.35 -8.86 11.13
C VAL A 237 -10.41 -8.09 10.35
N VAL A 238 -11.19 -8.76 9.49
CA VAL A 238 -12.26 -8.13 8.71
C VAL A 238 -13.35 -7.59 9.63
N GLY A 239 -13.77 -8.37 10.64
CA GLY A 239 -14.77 -7.95 11.62
C GLY A 239 -14.37 -6.67 12.36
N ARG A 240 -13.09 -6.53 12.72
CA ARG A 240 -12.56 -5.27 13.27
C ARG A 240 -12.50 -4.17 12.22
N TYR A 241 -12.05 -4.47 11.00
CA TYR A 241 -11.92 -3.48 9.94
C TYR A 241 -13.26 -2.83 9.56
N ILE A 242 -14.36 -3.56 9.63
CA ILE A 242 -15.72 -3.05 9.35
C ILE A 242 -16.41 -2.45 10.58
N ALA A 243 -15.78 -2.50 11.75
CA ALA A 243 -16.37 -1.94 12.96
C ALA A 243 -16.55 -0.41 12.81
N PRO A 244 -17.67 0.18 13.24
CA PRO A 244 -17.92 1.61 13.09
C PRO A 244 -16.86 2.52 13.73
N CYS A 245 -16.20 2.03 14.78
CA CYS A 245 -15.10 2.73 15.45
C CYS A 245 -13.81 2.78 14.62
N VAL A 246 -13.68 1.98 13.57
CA VAL A 246 -12.50 1.92 12.70
C VAL A 246 -12.73 2.81 11.48
N GLN A 247 -12.55 4.11 11.68
CA GLN A 247 -12.61 5.10 10.59
C GLN A 247 -11.20 5.52 10.19
N LYS A 248 -10.84 5.38 8.90
CA LYS A 248 -9.49 5.75 8.42
C LYS A 248 -9.19 7.23 8.65
N SER A 249 -10.12 8.10 8.27
CA SER A 249 -10.11 9.55 8.53
C SER A 249 -11.54 10.07 8.45
N ASP A 250 -11.94 10.97 9.35
CA ASP A 250 -13.32 11.45 9.41
C ASP A 250 -13.61 12.65 8.50
N TRP A 251 -13.51 12.40 7.19
CA TRP A 251 -13.83 13.40 6.16
C TRP A 251 -15.29 13.85 6.19
N ARG A 252 -16.21 12.99 6.64
CA ARG A 252 -17.64 13.33 6.72
C ARG A 252 -17.87 14.37 7.81
N GLN A 253 -17.34 14.16 9.00
CA GLN A 253 -17.45 15.13 10.09
C GLN A 253 -16.70 16.43 9.76
N LEU A 254 -15.51 16.34 9.15
CA LEU A 254 -14.77 17.52 8.69
C LEU A 254 -15.63 18.40 7.77
N VAL A 255 -16.25 17.79 6.75
CA VAL A 255 -17.13 18.51 5.81
C VAL A 255 -18.39 19.01 6.52
N ALA A 256 -18.96 18.26 7.45
CA ALA A 256 -20.15 18.68 8.20
C ALA A 256 -19.90 19.93 9.07
N VAL A 257 -18.69 20.07 9.63
CA VAL A 257 -18.26 21.26 10.38
C VAL A 257 -17.96 22.42 9.44
N MET A 258 -17.26 22.14 8.33
CA MET A 258 -16.82 23.17 7.40
C MET A 258 -17.97 23.78 6.60
N ALA A 259 -18.78 22.94 5.95
CA ALA A 259 -19.70 23.37 4.89
C ALA A 259 -20.68 24.48 5.32
N PRO A 260 -21.31 24.46 6.50
CA PRO A 260 -22.21 25.52 6.95
C PRO A 260 -21.55 26.90 7.12
N ASN A 261 -20.22 26.92 7.28
CA ASN A 261 -19.44 28.13 7.55
C ASN A 261 -18.74 28.68 6.29
N VAL A 262 -18.83 27.95 5.17
CA VAL A 262 -18.23 28.33 3.89
C VAL A 262 -19.02 29.49 3.27
N ARG A 263 -18.31 30.52 2.82
CA ARG A 263 -18.86 31.65 2.06
C ARG A 263 -18.32 31.66 0.63
N GLU A 264 -19.01 32.35 -0.26
CA GLU A 264 -18.46 32.61 -1.60
C GLU A 264 -17.15 33.40 -1.49
N GLY A 265 -16.14 32.97 -2.24
CA GLY A 265 -14.80 33.54 -2.19
C GLY A 265 -13.87 32.94 -1.13
N ASP A 266 -14.35 32.01 -0.29
CA ASP A 266 -13.49 31.25 0.61
C ASP A 266 -12.52 30.34 -0.19
N VAL A 267 -11.30 30.24 0.29
CA VAL A 267 -10.24 29.40 -0.29
C VAL A 267 -10.00 28.18 0.61
N VAL A 268 -9.70 27.03 0.02
CA VAL A 268 -9.27 25.84 0.79
C VAL A 268 -7.83 25.48 0.46
N LEU A 269 -6.97 25.56 1.46
CA LEU A 269 -5.59 25.11 1.39
C LEU A 269 -5.46 23.67 1.90
N PHE A 270 -5.09 22.75 1.00
CA PHE A 270 -4.87 21.34 1.31
C PHE A 270 -3.42 21.05 1.67
N ASN A 271 -3.20 20.49 2.85
CA ASN A 271 -1.86 20.20 3.35
C ASN A 271 -1.79 18.78 3.96
N PRO A 272 -1.26 17.77 3.25
CA PRO A 272 -0.61 17.83 1.93
C PRO A 272 -1.61 17.84 0.76
N SER A 273 -1.18 18.23 -0.44
CA SER A 273 -2.05 18.41 -1.62
C SER A 273 -2.93 17.21 -2.00
N TYR A 274 -2.45 15.97 -1.83
CA TYR A 274 -3.20 14.77 -2.24
C TYR A 274 -4.46 14.50 -1.41
N ILE A 275 -4.64 15.18 -0.27
CA ILE A 275 -5.89 15.07 0.50
C ILE A 275 -7.06 15.87 -0.10
N ARG A 276 -6.81 16.65 -1.14
CA ARG A 276 -7.87 17.30 -1.93
C ARG A 276 -8.88 16.30 -2.49
N LEU A 277 -8.42 15.14 -2.96
CA LEU A 277 -9.28 14.15 -3.61
C LEU A 277 -10.36 13.59 -2.66
N PRO A 278 -10.01 13.03 -1.48
CA PRO A 278 -11.03 12.58 -0.54
C PRO A 278 -11.92 13.74 -0.07
N PHE A 279 -11.35 14.92 0.24
CA PHE A 279 -12.16 16.08 0.63
C PHE A 279 -13.21 16.43 -0.43
N THR A 280 -12.81 16.56 -1.69
CA THR A 280 -13.70 16.96 -2.81
C THR A 280 -14.84 15.97 -2.97
N TYR A 281 -14.55 14.66 -2.82
CA TYR A 281 -15.57 13.61 -2.88
C TYR A 281 -16.67 13.83 -1.83
N TYR A 282 -16.31 14.08 -0.56
CA TYR A 282 -17.28 14.29 0.51
C TYR A 282 -17.95 15.67 0.44
N TYR A 283 -17.21 16.71 0.05
CA TYR A 283 -17.72 18.07 -0.07
C TYR A 283 -18.75 18.20 -1.19
N LYS A 284 -18.59 17.46 -2.30
CA LYS A 284 -19.57 17.42 -3.41
C LYS A 284 -20.98 17.10 -2.91
N THR A 285 -21.12 16.19 -1.95
CA THR A 285 -22.42 15.81 -1.37
C THR A 285 -23.02 16.93 -0.51
N ALA A 286 -22.18 17.68 0.21
CA ALA A 286 -22.64 18.84 0.99
C ALA A 286 -23.10 19.99 0.07
N LEU A 287 -22.36 20.24 -1.01
CA LEU A 287 -22.70 21.24 -2.02
C LEU A 287 -24.01 20.89 -2.73
N ALA A 288 -24.19 19.63 -3.15
CA ALA A 288 -25.43 19.17 -3.78
C ALA A 288 -26.66 19.28 -2.86
N ALA A 289 -26.44 19.21 -1.54
CA ALA A 289 -27.48 19.39 -0.53
C ALA A 289 -27.74 20.88 -0.16
N GLY A 290 -27.11 21.84 -0.85
CA GLY A 290 -27.25 23.28 -0.56
C GLY A 290 -26.62 23.71 0.77
N ARG A 291 -25.75 22.90 1.37
CA ARG A 291 -25.14 23.16 2.69
C ARG A 291 -23.76 23.81 2.62
N GLY A 292 -23.35 24.34 1.47
CA GLY A 292 -22.05 24.98 1.28
C GLY A 292 -22.01 25.84 0.01
N ALA A 293 -20.88 26.50 -0.23
CA ALA A 293 -20.65 27.34 -1.41
C ALA A 293 -19.49 26.80 -2.27
N ARG A 294 -19.27 27.40 -3.44
CA ARG A 294 -18.11 27.05 -4.26
C ARG A 294 -16.83 27.50 -3.56
N LEU A 295 -15.86 26.60 -3.55
CA LEU A 295 -14.56 26.79 -2.93
C LEU A 295 -13.48 26.87 -4.01
N THR A 296 -12.48 27.71 -3.78
CA THR A 296 -11.27 27.74 -4.61
C THR A 296 -10.21 26.83 -3.98
N PRO A 297 -9.90 25.66 -4.57
CA PRO A 297 -8.92 24.75 -4.01
C PRO A 297 -7.49 25.25 -4.30
N VAL A 298 -6.66 25.28 -3.27
CA VAL A 298 -5.23 25.57 -3.33
C VAL A 298 -4.49 24.40 -2.69
N ASP A 299 -3.46 23.91 -3.38
CA ASP A 299 -2.65 22.80 -2.91
C ASP A 299 -1.37 23.33 -2.27
N ALA A 300 -1.06 22.90 -1.05
CA ALA A 300 0.25 23.15 -0.48
C ALA A 300 1.33 22.47 -1.34
N PRO A 301 2.49 23.12 -1.54
CA PRO A 301 3.60 22.51 -2.25
C PRO A 301 4.18 21.35 -1.42
N LEU A 302 5.06 20.55 -2.03
CA LEU A 302 5.75 19.49 -1.30
C LEU A 302 6.60 20.07 -0.17
N PRO A 303 6.81 19.38 0.98
CA PRO A 303 7.49 19.91 2.17
C PRO A 303 8.86 20.60 1.96
N ARG A 304 9.53 20.34 0.84
CA ARG A 304 10.84 20.91 0.46
C ARG A 304 10.77 22.09 -0.50
N GLN A 305 9.65 22.24 -1.19
CA GLN A 305 9.46 23.35 -2.11
C GLN A 305 9.21 24.63 -1.31
N PRO A 306 9.65 25.80 -1.82
CA PRO A 306 9.35 27.07 -1.17
C PRO A 306 7.83 27.23 -1.08
N PHE A 307 7.36 27.62 0.11
CA PHE A 307 5.98 27.99 0.34
C PHE A 307 5.95 29.47 0.68
N HIS A 308 5.24 30.24 -0.15
CA HIS A 308 4.90 31.62 0.10
C HIS A 308 3.37 31.70 0.06
N LEU A 309 2.78 32.21 1.13
CA LEU A 309 1.34 32.50 1.12
C LEU A 309 1.15 33.69 0.17
N ASP A 310 0.60 33.43 -1.01
CA ASP A 310 0.48 34.46 -2.04
C ASP A 310 -0.34 35.63 -1.50
N SER A 311 0.24 36.82 -1.57
CA SER A 311 -0.43 38.09 -1.29
C SER A 311 -1.74 38.27 -2.08
N ARG A 312 -1.94 37.60 -3.20
CA ARG A 312 -3.21 37.63 -3.94
C ARG A 312 -4.34 36.86 -3.25
N LEU A 313 -4.01 36.05 -2.24
CA LEU A 313 -4.99 35.50 -1.29
C LEU A 313 -5.34 36.50 -0.18
N LEU A 314 -4.70 37.68 -0.12
CA LEU A 314 -5.04 38.74 0.84
C LEU A 314 -6.45 39.26 0.58
N GLY A 315 -7.25 39.31 1.65
CA GLY A 315 -8.68 39.60 1.62
C GLY A 315 -9.58 38.37 1.72
N HIS A 316 -9.03 37.16 1.61
CA HIS A 316 -9.80 35.92 1.64
C HIS A 316 -9.76 35.21 3.00
N ARG A 317 -10.89 34.60 3.37
CA ARG A 317 -10.98 33.60 4.43
C ARG A 317 -10.41 32.28 3.89
N VAL A 318 -9.41 31.74 4.60
CA VAL A 318 -8.72 30.51 4.19
C VAL A 318 -9.06 29.36 5.13
N TRP A 319 -9.69 28.34 4.58
CA TRP A 319 -9.83 27.04 5.21
C TRP A 319 -8.55 26.24 5.00
N HIS A 320 -7.83 25.96 6.08
CA HIS A 320 -6.70 25.05 6.06
C HIS A 320 -7.15 23.66 6.50
N VAL A 321 -7.04 22.71 5.57
CA VAL A 321 -7.28 21.29 5.81
C VAL A 321 -5.93 20.61 5.89
N GLU A 322 -5.57 20.14 7.07
CA GLU A 322 -4.32 19.43 7.31
C GLU A 322 -4.59 17.95 7.58
N ALA A 323 -3.78 17.08 6.97
CA ALA A 323 -3.74 15.67 7.35
C ALA A 323 -2.33 15.29 7.80
N SER A 324 -2.25 14.62 8.94
CA SER A 324 -1.00 14.08 9.47
C SER A 324 -1.09 12.57 9.71
N SER A 325 -0.13 11.83 9.18
CA SER A 325 0.06 10.39 9.42
C SER A 325 1.46 9.95 9.05
N ALA A 326 1.76 8.66 9.21
CA ALA A 326 2.98 8.05 8.68
C ALA A 326 3.17 8.26 7.16
N VAL A 327 2.08 8.44 6.41
CA VAL A 327 2.11 8.69 4.96
C VAL A 327 1.62 10.08 4.57
N ALA A 328 1.01 10.82 5.49
CA ALA A 328 0.54 12.20 5.31
C ALA A 328 1.44 13.15 6.08
N ILE A 329 2.45 13.70 5.40
CA ILE A 329 3.41 14.61 6.03
C ILE A 329 3.05 16.04 5.60
N PRO A 330 2.44 16.85 6.48
CA PRO A 330 2.09 18.22 6.15
C PRO A 330 3.34 19.10 6.02
N HIS A 331 3.27 20.10 5.15
CA HIS A 331 4.30 21.10 4.96
C HIS A 331 4.40 22.00 6.21
N PRO A 332 5.52 21.98 6.96
CA PRO A 332 5.58 22.64 8.28
C PRO A 332 5.59 24.17 8.20
N LYS A 333 5.96 24.77 7.06
CA LYS A 333 5.85 26.23 6.85
C LYS A 333 4.41 26.71 6.62
N VAL A 334 3.50 25.84 6.18
CA VAL A 334 2.09 26.24 5.94
C VAL A 334 1.41 26.57 7.25
N ALA A 335 1.46 25.65 8.22
CA ALA A 335 0.90 25.89 9.55
C ALA A 335 1.55 27.11 10.23
N ARG A 336 2.88 27.26 10.11
CA ARG A 336 3.60 28.44 10.66
C ARG A 336 3.18 29.76 10.01
N ALA A 337 3.01 29.80 8.68
CA ALA A 337 2.55 31.01 8.00
C ALA A 337 1.14 31.40 8.43
N LEU A 338 0.25 30.42 8.59
CA LEU A 338 -1.13 30.67 9.00
C LEU A 338 -1.27 31.09 10.48
N GLN A 339 -0.32 30.72 11.35
CA GLN A 339 -0.30 31.16 12.76
C GLN A 339 -0.15 32.68 12.93
N ALA A 340 0.30 33.40 11.90
CA ALA A 340 0.39 34.86 11.92
C ALA A 340 -0.98 35.56 11.79
N TYR A 341 -2.06 34.82 11.53
CA TYR A 341 -3.40 35.35 11.25
C TYR A 341 -4.42 34.86 12.28
N GLU A 342 -5.52 35.61 12.42
CA GLU A 342 -6.60 35.28 13.35
C GLU A 342 -7.28 33.95 12.98
N ARG A 343 -7.30 33.00 13.91
CA ARG A 343 -7.98 31.71 13.76
C ARG A 343 -9.44 31.82 14.22
N LEU A 344 -10.36 31.77 13.26
CA LEU A 344 -11.81 31.85 13.49
C LEU A 344 -12.44 30.52 13.93
N VAL A 345 -11.97 29.40 13.37
CA VAL A 345 -12.50 28.06 13.65
C VAL A 345 -11.33 27.09 13.80
N GLY A 346 -11.46 26.14 14.73
CA GLY A 346 -10.54 25.02 14.88
C GLY A 346 -11.30 23.73 15.18
N TRP A 347 -10.99 22.68 14.43
CA TRP A 347 -11.53 21.33 14.65
C TRP A 347 -10.45 20.29 14.34
N GLY A 348 -10.46 19.20 15.07
CA GLY A 348 -9.53 18.09 14.87
C GLY A 348 -10.23 16.75 15.10
N SER A 349 -9.85 15.75 14.32
CA SER A 349 -10.29 14.36 14.50
C SER A 349 -9.12 13.40 14.39
N TYR A 350 -9.21 12.33 15.16
CA TYR A 350 -8.26 11.24 15.19
C TYR A 350 -8.90 10.04 14.48
N GLY A 351 -8.36 9.69 13.32
CA GLY A 351 -8.69 8.45 12.61
C GLY A 351 -7.66 7.35 12.88
N LEU A 352 -7.96 6.15 12.42
CA LEU A 352 -7.08 4.98 12.52
C LEU A 352 -5.74 5.20 11.84
N VAL A 353 -5.75 5.89 10.70
CA VAL A 353 -4.58 6.03 9.82
C VAL A 353 -3.91 7.37 10.01
N GLY A 354 -4.53 8.33 10.70
CA GLY A 354 -3.99 9.68 10.83
C GLY A 354 -4.93 10.66 11.49
N ARG A 355 -4.46 11.89 11.64
CA ARG A 355 -5.23 13.00 12.17
C ARG A 355 -5.66 13.90 11.03
N LEU A 356 -6.86 14.45 11.13
CA LEU A 356 -7.32 15.55 10.30
C LEU A 356 -7.50 16.77 11.15
N TRP A 357 -6.99 17.90 10.68
CA TRP A 357 -7.21 19.21 11.27
C TRP A 357 -7.88 20.11 10.27
N LEU A 358 -8.86 20.87 10.75
CA LEU A 358 -9.54 21.90 10.02
C LEU A 358 -9.36 23.20 10.80
N SER A 359 -8.92 24.24 10.11
CA SER A 359 -8.87 25.58 10.69
C SER A 359 -9.31 26.61 9.67
N LEU A 360 -10.00 27.64 10.14
CA LEU A 360 -10.36 28.80 9.33
C LEU A 360 -9.54 29.99 9.81
N HIS A 361 -8.89 30.68 8.89
CA HIS A 361 -8.08 31.86 9.16
C HIS A 361 -8.61 33.06 8.37
N ASP A 362 -8.58 34.24 8.99
CA ASP A 362 -8.85 35.51 8.31
C ASP A 362 -7.53 36.20 7.98
N LEU A 363 -7.13 36.18 6.71
CA LEU A 363 -5.85 36.76 6.30
C LEU A 363 -5.82 38.30 6.37
N SER A 364 -6.96 38.95 6.60
CA SER A 364 -7.02 40.41 6.81
C SER A 364 -6.71 40.83 8.25
N ARG A 365 -6.71 39.87 9.20
CA ARG A 365 -6.55 40.15 10.63
C ARG A 365 -5.33 39.41 11.17
N PRO A 366 -4.28 40.12 11.60
CA PRO A 366 -3.14 39.49 12.24
C PRO A 366 -3.56 38.87 13.57
N ALA A 367 -2.90 37.78 13.98
CA ALA A 367 -3.14 37.18 15.28
C ALA A 367 -2.79 38.18 16.41
N SER A 368 -3.59 38.19 17.48
CA SER A 368 -3.36 39.06 18.63
C SER A 368 -2.01 38.75 19.27
N GLY A 369 -1.05 39.68 19.17
CA GLY A 369 0.28 39.56 19.78
C GLY A 369 1.43 39.17 18.84
N THR A 370 1.17 38.91 17.55
CA THR A 370 2.25 38.79 16.57
C THR A 370 2.51 40.13 15.90
N ALA A 371 3.72 40.67 16.03
CA ALA A 371 4.16 41.79 15.20
C ALA A 371 3.98 41.41 13.73
N GLN A 372 3.41 42.32 12.92
CA GLN A 372 3.18 42.08 11.50
C GLN A 372 4.48 41.57 10.85
N PRO A 373 4.47 40.40 10.19
CA PRO A 373 5.63 39.99 9.41
C PRO A 373 5.87 41.08 8.36
N ALA A 374 7.09 41.62 8.32
CA ALA A 374 7.46 42.64 7.34
C ALA A 374 7.10 42.13 5.93
N PRO A 375 6.49 42.96 5.06
CA PRO A 375 6.18 42.56 3.69
C PRO A 375 7.49 42.12 3.02
N GLN A 376 7.55 40.85 2.62
CA GLN A 376 8.68 40.25 1.90
C GLN A 376 8.49 40.37 0.40
#